data_AF-A0A135V2R0-F1
#
_entry.id   AF-A0A135V2R0-F1
#
_cell.length_a   1.000
_cell.length_b   1.000
_cell.length_c   1.000
_cell.angle_alpha   90.00
_cell.angle_beta   90.00
_cell.angle_gamma   90.00
#
_symmetry.space_group_name_H-M   'P 1'
#
loop_
_entity.id
_entity.type
_entity.pdbx_description
1 polymer ?
#
loop_
_entity_poly.entity_id
_entity_poly.type
_entity_poly.pdbx_seq_one_letter_code
_entity_poly.pdbx_strand_id
1 'polypeptide(L)'
;MGFLTLFPLLSLLSLVTALPVLETQEAAKFRYPWKDFTLSNLESVCRKQNGDERYTCTIKYVVEVSGAHCGTAWQWDGVTPNQGPDNNYPSNGVLCWSAGSDAFQFRVARFRSASNFELYINHFYRDTR
;
A
#
# COMPACT_ATOMS: atom_id res chain seq x y z
N MET A 1 66.72 -31.65 -29.08
CA MET A 1 66.83 -30.34 -28.40
C MET A 1 66.02 -29.35 -29.23
N GLY A 2 64.99 -28.65 -28.79
CA GLY A 2 64.46 -28.41 -27.45
C GLY A 2 63.85 -27.00 -27.43
N PHE A 3 62.53 -26.93 -27.31
CA PHE A 3 61.72 -25.87 -26.67
C PHE A 3 61.64 -24.43 -27.25
N LEU A 4 60.42 -24.14 -27.74
CA LEU A 4 59.47 -23.10 -27.28
C LEU A 4 59.99 -21.68 -27.00
N THR A 5 59.48 -20.71 -27.75
CA THR A 5 58.99 -19.43 -27.20
C THR A 5 57.73 -18.97 -27.94
N LEU A 6 56.59 -19.40 -27.42
CA LEU A 6 55.29 -18.76 -27.62
C LEU A 6 55.24 -17.50 -26.75
N PHE A 7 54.53 -16.45 -27.21
CA PHE A 7 54.16 -15.19 -26.53
C PHE A 7 55.16 -14.02 -26.62
N PRO A 8 54.67 -12.80 -26.99
CA PRO A 8 53.52 -12.18 -26.34
C PRO A 8 52.45 -11.66 -27.31
N LEU A 9 51.41 -12.47 -27.55
CA LEU A 9 50.07 -11.97 -27.84
C LEU A 9 49.34 -11.47 -26.55
N LEU A 10 50.03 -11.50 -25.41
CA LEU A 10 49.48 -11.22 -24.07
C LEU A 10 49.36 -9.73 -23.73
N SER A 11 49.94 -8.83 -24.53
CA SER A 11 49.93 -7.38 -24.22
C SER A 11 48.67 -6.64 -24.68
N LEU A 12 47.84 -7.25 -25.54
CA LEU A 12 46.61 -6.62 -26.06
C LEU A 12 45.38 -6.89 -25.20
N LEU A 13 45.41 -7.87 -24.30
CA LEU A 13 44.30 -8.15 -23.37
C LEU A 13 44.23 -7.14 -22.22
N SER A 14 45.30 -6.40 -21.95
CA SER A 14 45.40 -5.48 -20.81
C SER A 14 44.68 -4.14 -21.03
N LEU A 15 44.27 -3.81 -22.26
CA LEU A 15 43.65 -2.51 -22.57
C LEU A 15 42.12 -2.52 -22.51
N VAL A 16 41.47 -3.70 -22.45
CA VAL A 16 40.00 -3.79 -22.45
C VAL A 16 39.42 -3.53 -21.05
N THR A 17 40.22 -3.59 -19.98
CA THR A 17 39.76 -3.40 -18.60
C THR A 17 39.71 -1.94 -18.14
N ALA A 18 40.09 -0.97 -19.00
CA ALA A 18 40.13 0.45 -18.66
C ALA A 18 39.01 1.28 -19.30
N LEU A 19 37.96 0.64 -19.83
CA LEU A 19 36.72 1.37 -20.13
C LEU A 19 36.14 1.83 -18.79
N PRO A 20 35.90 3.15 -18.59
CA PRO A 20 35.17 3.60 -17.43
C PRO A 20 33.82 2.88 -17.47
N VAL A 21 33.57 2.02 -16.47
CA VAL A 21 32.21 1.58 -16.21
C VAL A 21 31.43 2.86 -16.05
N LEU A 22 30.47 3.11 -16.95
CA LEU A 22 29.51 4.18 -16.75
C LEU A 22 28.83 3.82 -15.43
N GLU A 23 29.29 4.41 -14.33
CA GLU A 23 28.61 4.33 -13.05
C GLU A 23 27.26 4.95 -13.30
N THR A 24 26.27 4.11 -13.61
CA THR A 24 24.88 4.52 -13.59
C THR A 24 24.61 4.86 -12.14
N GLN A 25 24.74 6.14 -11.81
CA GLN A 25 24.42 6.65 -10.50
C GLN A 25 22.94 6.35 -10.27
N GLU A 26 22.66 5.39 -9.39
CA GLU A 26 21.31 4.97 -9.05
C GLU A 26 20.59 6.22 -8.48
N ALA A 27 19.69 6.83 -9.25
CA ALA A 27 19.15 8.16 -8.97
C ALA A 27 18.46 8.25 -7.58
N ALA A 28 17.84 7.16 -7.15
CA ALA A 28 17.38 6.95 -5.79
C ALA A 28 17.16 5.45 -5.53
N LYS A 29 17.66 4.94 -4.40
CA LYS A 29 17.43 3.56 -3.97
C LYS A 29 16.44 3.54 -2.80
N PHE A 30 15.17 3.31 -3.09
CA PHE A 30 14.15 3.09 -2.07
C PHE A 30 14.16 1.63 -1.64
N ARG A 31 14.50 1.37 -0.38
CA ARG A 31 14.27 0.07 0.25
C ARG A 31 13.01 0.18 1.08
N TYR A 32 11.90 -0.36 0.58
CA TYR A 32 10.68 -0.48 1.36
C TYR A 32 10.81 -1.68 2.30
N PRO A 33 10.85 -1.48 3.63
CA PRO A 33 10.64 -2.59 4.54
C PRO A 33 9.17 -2.99 4.39
N TRP A 34 8.89 -3.96 3.53
CA TRP A 34 7.56 -4.55 3.46
C TRP A 34 7.29 -5.17 4.82
N LYS A 35 6.39 -4.56 5.59
CA LYS A 35 5.96 -5.08 6.88
C LYS A 35 4.68 -5.82 6.61
N ASP A 36 4.68 -7.12 6.88
CA ASP A 36 3.42 -7.85 7.00
C ASP A 36 2.59 -7.14 8.06
N PHE A 37 1.32 -6.89 7.77
CA PHE A 37 0.40 -6.27 8.70
C PHE A 37 -0.86 -7.11 8.80
N THR A 38 -1.35 -7.21 10.03
CA THR A 38 -2.62 -7.85 10.35
C THR A 38 -3.64 -6.76 10.66
N LEU A 39 -4.87 -6.98 10.22
CA LEU A 39 -6.02 -6.21 10.65
C LEU A 39 -6.71 -6.97 11.76
N SER A 40 -6.80 -6.38 12.95
CA SER A 40 -7.53 -6.96 14.07
C SER A 40 -8.83 -6.21 14.33
N ASN A 41 -9.78 -6.91 14.95
CA ASN A 41 -11.06 -6.35 15.37
C ASN A 41 -11.83 -5.67 14.23
N LEU A 42 -11.82 -6.27 13.03
CA LEU A 42 -12.63 -5.78 11.93
C LEU A 42 -14.11 -5.92 12.27
N GLU A 43 -14.76 -4.79 12.45
CA GLU A 43 -16.18 -4.67 12.75
C GLU A 43 -16.85 -3.87 11.63
N SER A 44 -17.92 -4.42 11.07
CA SER A 44 -18.82 -3.71 10.16
C SER A 44 -20.23 -3.80 10.70
N VAL A 45 -20.90 -2.65 10.85
CA VAL A 45 -22.26 -2.60 11.40
C VAL A 45 -23.06 -1.54 10.67
N CYS A 46 -24.31 -1.85 10.34
CA CYS A 46 -25.29 -0.87 9.90
C CYS A 46 -26.44 -0.83 10.92
N ARG A 47 -26.74 0.36 11.44
CA ARG A 47 -27.85 0.59 12.38
C ARG A 47 -28.79 1.62 11.80
N LYS A 48 -30.09 1.38 11.94
CA LYS A 48 -31.15 2.33 11.64
C LYS A 48 -31.74 2.76 12.97
N GLN A 49 -31.72 4.06 13.30
CA GLN A 49 -32.41 4.52 14.50
C GLN A 49 -33.90 4.66 14.20
N ASN A 50 -34.74 4.64 15.24
CA ASN A 50 -36.18 4.80 15.06
C ASN A 50 -36.49 6.15 14.43
N GLY A 51 -37.17 6.13 13.29
CA GLY A 51 -37.54 7.34 12.54
C GLY A 51 -36.54 7.75 11.47
N ASP A 52 -35.34 7.14 11.41
CA ASP A 52 -34.41 7.40 10.32
C ASP A 52 -34.88 6.74 9.02
N GLU A 53 -34.70 7.41 7.89
CA GLU A 53 -34.98 6.82 6.58
C GLU A 53 -33.86 5.86 6.13
N ARG A 54 -32.61 6.13 6.55
CA ARG A 54 -31.40 5.42 6.11
C ARG A 54 -30.64 4.77 7.26
N TYR A 55 -29.85 3.74 6.93
CA TYR A 55 -28.90 3.13 7.85
C TYR A 55 -27.65 3.99 7.99
N THR A 56 -27.19 4.17 9.22
CA THR A 56 -25.81 4.58 9.49
C THR A 56 -24.93 3.33 9.54
N CYS A 57 -24.06 3.19 8.55
CA CYS A 57 -23.08 2.10 8.46
C CYS A 57 -21.72 2.56 8.97
N THR A 58 -21.00 1.67 9.65
CA THR A 58 -19.66 1.88 10.17
C THR A 58 -18.76 0.71 9.82
N ILE A 59 -17.51 0.97 9.49
CA ILE A 59 -16.43 -0.02 9.48
C ILE A 59 -15.33 0.47 10.40
N LYS A 60 -14.78 -0.42 11.22
CA LYS A 60 -13.67 -0.15 12.14
C LYS A 60 -12.72 -1.34 12.20
N TYR A 61 -11.43 -1.09 12.38
CA TYR A 61 -10.42 -2.12 12.62
C TYR A 61 -9.14 -1.48 13.18
N VAL A 62 -8.21 -2.31 13.65
CA VAL A 62 -6.89 -1.88 14.12
C VAL A 62 -5.82 -2.48 13.22
N VAL A 63 -4.83 -1.67 12.83
CA VAL A 63 -3.62 -2.15 12.15
C VAL A 63 -2.56 -2.46 13.21
N GLU A 64 -2.24 -3.73 13.39
CA GLU A 64 -1.43 -4.16 14.56
C GLU A 64 -0.01 -3.59 14.57
N VAL A 65 0.63 -3.47 13.40
CA VAL A 65 2.03 -3.02 13.30
C VAL A 65 2.23 -1.57 13.75
N SER A 66 1.19 -0.74 13.67
CA SER A 66 1.22 0.67 14.06
C SER A 66 0.34 0.99 15.26
N GLY A 67 -0.52 0.06 15.69
CA GLY A 67 -1.62 0.33 16.63
C GLY A 67 -2.66 1.31 16.08
N ALA A 68 -2.69 1.53 14.76
CA ALA A 68 -3.56 2.53 14.14
C ALA A 68 -5.02 2.09 14.18
N HIS A 69 -5.89 2.93 14.76
CA HIS A 69 -7.33 2.75 14.75
C HIS A 69 -7.91 3.34 13.45
N CYS A 70 -8.38 2.47 12.56
CA CYS A 70 -9.07 2.87 11.34
C CYS A 70 -10.58 2.81 11.57
N GLY A 71 -11.30 3.83 11.11
CA GLY A 71 -12.75 3.80 11.14
C GLY A 71 -13.41 4.86 10.28
N THR A 72 -14.60 4.57 9.80
CA THR A 72 -15.43 5.52 9.07
C THR A 72 -16.91 5.19 9.22
N ALA A 73 -17.76 6.16 8.92
CA ALA A 73 -19.21 6.02 8.92
C ALA A 73 -19.81 6.66 7.67
N TRP A 74 -20.91 6.10 7.18
CA TRP A 74 -21.65 6.62 6.03
C TRP A 74 -23.13 6.21 6.11
N GLN A 75 -23.93 6.73 5.18
CA GLN A 75 -25.36 6.49 5.06
C GLN A 75 -25.67 5.54 3.90
N TRP A 76 -26.61 4.63 4.14
CA TRP A 76 -27.06 3.65 3.17
C TRP A 76 -28.57 3.43 3.25
N ASP A 77 -29.25 3.39 2.12
CA ASP A 77 -30.69 3.11 2.03
C ASP A 77 -31.06 1.65 2.36
N GLY A 78 -30.08 0.74 2.42
CA GLY A 78 -30.29 -0.68 2.68
C GLY A 78 -30.39 -1.56 1.44
N VAL A 79 -30.34 -0.98 0.23
CA VAL A 79 -30.52 -1.70 -1.04
C VAL A 79 -29.53 -1.31 -2.13
N THR A 80 -29.12 -0.04 -2.22
CA THR A 80 -28.28 0.48 -3.31
C THR A 80 -26.82 0.05 -3.12
N PRO A 81 -26.21 -0.71 -4.04
CA PRO A 81 -24.84 -1.20 -3.87
C PRO A 81 -23.77 -0.22 -4.38
N ASN A 82 -24.15 0.71 -5.24
CA ASN A 82 -23.22 1.61 -5.93
C ASN A 82 -22.99 2.87 -5.11
N GLN A 83 -21.77 3.40 -5.17
CA GLN A 83 -21.44 4.66 -4.52
C GLN A 83 -22.31 5.80 -5.08
N GLY A 84 -22.92 6.57 -4.19
CA GLY A 84 -23.77 7.70 -4.57
C GLY A 84 -24.56 8.24 -3.38
N PRO A 85 -25.58 9.10 -3.62
CA PRO A 85 -26.38 9.70 -2.56
C PRO A 85 -27.07 8.68 -1.64
N ASP A 86 -27.43 7.50 -2.16
CA ASP A 86 -28.15 6.44 -1.41
C ASP A 86 -27.22 5.40 -0.78
N ASN A 87 -25.92 5.42 -1.10
CA ASN A 87 -24.89 4.62 -0.46
C ASN A 87 -23.56 5.37 -0.53
N ASN A 88 -23.37 6.33 0.37
CA ASN A 88 -22.29 7.30 0.27
C ASN A 88 -21.01 6.86 0.99
N TYR A 89 -20.67 5.56 0.88
CA TYR A 89 -19.43 5.03 1.45
C TYR A 89 -18.20 5.80 0.94
N PRO A 90 -17.13 5.90 1.75
CA PRO A 90 -15.95 6.68 1.40
C PRO A 90 -15.10 5.95 0.35
N SER A 91 -15.41 6.21 -0.92
CA SER A 91 -14.71 5.65 -2.07
C SER A 91 -13.37 6.34 -2.37
N ASN A 92 -13.19 7.58 -1.93
CA ASN A 92 -11.97 8.37 -2.19
C ASN A 92 -10.87 8.16 -1.15
N GLY A 93 -11.17 7.39 -0.10
CA GLY A 93 -10.24 7.05 0.96
C GLY A 93 -10.35 7.92 2.21
N VAL A 94 -9.97 7.32 3.33
CA VAL A 94 -9.95 7.88 4.67
C VAL A 94 -8.57 7.62 5.25
N LEU A 95 -7.89 8.69 5.67
CA LEU A 95 -6.62 8.57 6.38
C LEU A 95 -6.91 8.04 7.79
N CYS A 96 -6.37 6.88 8.14
CA CYS A 96 -6.50 6.33 9.48
C CYS A 96 -5.48 6.92 10.44
N TRP A 97 -4.24 7.00 9.97
CA TRP A 97 -3.09 7.25 10.80
C TRP A 97 -1.92 7.74 9.95
N SER A 98 -1.12 8.61 10.56
CA SER A 98 0.16 9.03 9.99
C SER A 98 1.12 9.33 11.13
N ALA A 99 2.36 8.85 11.01
CA ALA A 99 3.46 9.28 11.85
C ALA A 99 4.77 9.30 11.04
N GLY A 100 5.38 10.48 10.95
CA GLY A 100 6.68 10.67 10.29
C GLY A 100 6.65 10.25 8.82
N SER A 101 7.35 9.16 8.51
CA SER A 101 7.43 8.58 7.18
C SER A 101 6.25 7.68 6.81
N ASP A 102 5.42 7.26 7.76
CA ASP A 102 4.48 6.18 7.54
C ASP A 102 3.03 6.68 7.65
N ALA A 103 2.14 6.18 6.80
CA ALA A 103 0.71 6.48 6.87
C ALA A 103 -0.17 5.33 6.39
N PHE A 104 -1.30 5.12 7.05
CA PHE A 104 -2.32 4.16 6.63
C PHE A 104 -3.57 4.88 6.16
N GLN A 105 -4.06 4.49 4.99
CA GLN A 105 -5.34 4.95 4.44
C GLN A 105 -6.14 3.73 4.01
N PHE A 106 -7.46 3.84 4.00
CA PHE A 106 -8.31 2.85 3.36
C PHE A 106 -9.47 3.49 2.63
N ARG A 107 -10.03 2.77 1.66
CA ARG A 107 -11.28 3.13 1.00
C ARG A 107 -12.21 1.94 0.94
N VAL A 108 -13.50 2.21 0.97
CA VAL A 108 -14.53 1.21 0.65
C VAL A 108 -14.65 1.17 -0.87
N ALA A 109 -14.29 0.04 -1.48
CA ALA A 109 -14.35 -0.14 -2.92
C ALA A 109 -15.76 -0.56 -3.36
N ARG A 110 -16.37 -1.48 -2.62
CA ARG A 110 -17.74 -1.96 -2.82
C ARG A 110 -18.42 -2.19 -1.48
N PHE A 111 -19.70 -1.88 -1.38
CA PHE A 111 -20.49 -2.16 -0.19
C PHE A 111 -21.88 -2.65 -0.58
N ARG A 112 -22.19 -3.90 -0.22
CA ARG A 112 -23.51 -4.52 -0.43
C ARG A 112 -24.26 -4.76 0.87
N SER A 113 -23.53 -5.04 1.95
CA SER A 113 -24.05 -5.18 3.30
C SER A 113 -22.91 -5.14 4.31
N ALA A 114 -23.23 -5.09 5.60
CA ALA A 114 -22.24 -5.19 6.68
C ALA A 114 -21.43 -6.50 6.67
N SER A 115 -21.87 -7.54 5.95
CA SER A 115 -21.15 -8.81 5.79
C SER A 115 -20.59 -9.03 4.38
N ASN A 116 -20.83 -8.09 3.45
CA ASN A 116 -20.40 -8.19 2.05
C ASN A 116 -19.91 -6.84 1.55
N PHE A 117 -18.61 -6.64 1.67
CA PHE A 117 -17.92 -5.41 1.30
C PHE A 117 -16.48 -5.70 0.85
N GLU A 118 -15.88 -4.73 0.19
CA GLU A 118 -14.51 -4.77 -0.31
C GLU A 118 -13.78 -3.51 0.17
N LEU A 119 -12.63 -3.67 0.82
CA LEU A 119 -11.76 -2.59 1.28
C LEU A 119 -10.45 -2.63 0.52
N TYR A 120 -9.95 -1.47 0.11
CA TYR A 120 -8.54 -1.31 -0.25
C TYR A 120 -7.82 -0.54 0.84
N ILE A 121 -6.68 -1.06 1.23
CA ILE A 121 -5.85 -0.52 2.30
C ILE A 121 -4.51 -0.16 1.69
N ASN A 122 -4.11 1.08 1.89
CA ASN A 122 -2.86 1.63 1.42
C ASN A 122 -1.96 1.88 2.63
N HIS A 123 -0.71 1.43 2.53
CA HIS A 123 0.36 1.81 3.43
C HIS A 123 1.34 2.66 2.64
N PHE A 124 1.46 3.93 3.03
CA PHE A 124 2.35 4.89 2.41
C PHE A 124 3.63 5.00 3.22
N TYR A 125 4.75 5.03 2.50
CA TYR A 125 6.07 5.32 3.02
C TYR A 125 6.60 6.58 2.34
N ARG A 126 7.05 7.53 3.12
CA ARG A 126 7.77 8.73 2.68
C ARG A 126 9.24 8.51 2.98
N ASP A 127 10.07 8.67 1.96
CA ASP A 127 11.52 8.69 2.18
C ASP A 127 11.91 9.94 2.98
N THR A 128 12.69 9.72 4.04
CA THR A 128 13.17 10.76 4.95
C THR A 128 14.65 11.07 4.75
N ARG A 129 15.26 10.59 3.65
CA ARG A 129 16.59 11.05 3.23
C ARG A 129 16.62 12.54 2.91
#